data_AF-A0A7J7RTB3-F1
#
_entry.id   AF-A0A7J7RTB3-F1
#
_cell.length_a   1.000
_cell.length_b   1.000
_cell.length_c   1.000
_cell.angle_alpha   90.00
_cell.angle_beta   90.00
_cell.angle_gamma   90.00
#
_symmetry.space_group_name_H-M   'P 1'
#
loop_
_entity.id
_entity.type
_entity.pdbx_description
1 polymer ?
#
loop_
_entity_poly.entity_id
_entity_poly.type
_entity_poly.pdbx_seq_one_letter_code
_entity_poly.pdbx_strand_id
1 'polypeptide(L)'
;MGLVCLVFLFFVLVFVKMGQGSSASVCSLLQCFLKNFQDFKKRAGDYGYDVNAFDLQRFCEREWPTFQVGWPDAGSFDMTTAYRVHHVIYDCPGHPDQIPYIQVWVDVLSEKPQWMRACLPRGKLGQRQTILLAGPQKRKGSPGPSGRAGRTN
;
A
#
# COMPACT_ATOMS: atom_id res chain seq x y z
N MET A 1 -0.47 -23.86 37.76
CA MET A 1 -1.22 -24.16 36.52
C MET A 1 -1.96 -22.95 35.93
N GLY A 2 -2.45 -21.99 36.74
CA GLY A 2 -3.26 -20.86 36.22
C GLY A 2 -2.51 -19.79 35.40
N LEU A 3 -1.30 -19.39 35.81
CA LEU A 3 -0.60 -18.27 35.18
C LEU A 3 -0.09 -18.59 33.76
N VAL A 4 0.45 -19.80 33.56
CA VAL A 4 0.93 -20.27 32.25
C VAL A 4 -0.20 -20.39 31.23
N CYS A 5 -1.39 -20.81 31.69
CA CYS A 5 -2.58 -20.92 30.86
C CYS A 5 -3.09 -19.53 30.45
N LEU A 6 -3.07 -18.55 31.36
CA LEU A 6 -3.46 -17.16 31.05
C LEU A 6 -2.50 -16.51 30.05
N VAL A 7 -1.19 -16.73 30.17
CA VAL A 7 -0.20 -16.21 29.19
C VAL A 7 -0.43 -16.83 27.81
N PHE A 8 -0.71 -18.15 27.75
CA PHE A 8 -0.99 -18.84 26.49
C PHE A 8 -2.31 -18.37 25.84
N LEU A 9 -3.36 -18.19 26.64
CA LEU A 9 -4.63 -17.64 26.16
C LEU A 9 -4.49 -16.19 25.70
N PHE A 10 -3.69 -15.38 26.39
CA PHE A 10 -3.40 -14.01 25.96
C PHE A 10 -2.63 -14.01 24.64
N PHE A 11 -1.66 -14.91 24.46
CA PHE A 11 -0.93 -15.08 23.22
C PHE A 11 -1.88 -15.51 22.08
N VAL A 12 -2.72 -16.52 22.31
CA VAL A 12 -3.71 -16.99 21.31
C VAL A 12 -4.75 -15.91 20.99
N LEU A 13 -5.20 -15.12 21.96
CA LEU A 13 -6.16 -14.02 21.73
C LEU A 13 -5.55 -12.88 20.92
N VAL A 14 -4.27 -12.56 21.13
CA VAL A 14 -3.54 -11.60 20.28
C VAL A 14 -3.38 -12.15 18.85
N PHE A 15 -3.11 -13.46 18.69
CA PHE A 15 -2.99 -14.08 17.37
C PHE A 15 -4.33 -14.18 16.62
N VAL A 16 -5.43 -14.52 17.30
CA VAL A 16 -6.77 -14.65 16.67
C VAL A 16 -7.35 -13.29 16.27
N LYS A 17 -7.01 -12.20 16.97
CA LYS A 17 -7.46 -10.84 16.63
C LYS A 17 -6.93 -10.34 15.27
N MET A 18 -5.89 -10.97 14.73
CA MET A 18 -5.34 -10.66 13.39
C MET A 18 -5.98 -11.49 12.25
N GLY A 19 -6.94 -12.37 12.56
CA GLY A 19 -7.57 -13.27 11.60
C GLY A 19 -9.05 -12.99 11.39
N GLN A 20 -9.42 -11.87 10.75
CA GLN A 20 -10.69 -11.72 10.02
C GLN A 20 -10.76 -10.38 9.27
N GLY A 21 -10.86 -10.45 7.93
CA GLY A 21 -11.16 -9.28 7.10
C GLY A 21 -10.78 -9.41 5.63
N SER A 22 -11.27 -10.42 4.92
CA SER A 22 -11.23 -10.42 3.44
C SER A 22 -12.24 -9.40 2.90
N SER A 23 -11.78 -8.18 2.69
CA SER A 23 -12.47 -7.15 1.90
C SER A 23 -11.38 -6.43 1.11
N ALA A 24 -11.30 -6.68 -0.21
CA ALA A 24 -10.31 -6.16 -1.17
C ALA A 24 -9.03 -5.63 -0.49
N SER A 25 -8.16 -6.54 -0.02
CA SER A 25 -7.12 -6.21 0.96
C SER A 25 -6.27 -5.05 0.48
N VAL A 26 -6.34 -3.93 1.20
CA VAL A 26 -5.27 -2.94 1.17
C VAL A 26 -4.05 -3.68 1.73
N CYS A 27 -3.21 -4.20 0.85
CA CYS A 27 -1.94 -4.81 1.25
C CYS A 27 -1.11 -3.67 1.86
N SER A 28 -0.75 -3.76 3.14
CA SER A 28 0.16 -2.78 3.72
C SER A 28 1.51 -2.85 2.99
N LEU A 29 2.27 -1.75 3.03
CA LEU A 29 3.56 -1.73 2.36
C LEU A 29 4.51 -2.77 2.96
N LEU A 30 4.50 -2.92 4.28
CA LEU A 30 5.27 -3.96 4.94
C LEU A 30 4.91 -5.36 4.42
N GLN A 31 3.63 -5.69 4.28
CA GLN A 31 3.21 -6.98 3.71
C GLN A 31 3.69 -7.16 2.26
N CYS A 32 3.77 -6.09 1.48
CA CYS A 32 4.36 -6.12 0.15
C CYS A 32 5.86 -6.48 0.17
N PHE A 33 6.62 -5.84 1.06
CA PHE A 33 8.04 -6.12 1.25
C PHE A 33 8.28 -7.55 1.70
N LEU A 34 7.49 -8.04 2.68
CA LEU A 34 7.59 -9.40 3.20
C LEU A 34 7.22 -10.45 2.13
N LYS A 35 6.20 -10.19 1.30
CA LYS A 35 5.83 -11.07 0.19
C LYS A 35 6.93 -11.17 -0.87
N ASN A 36 7.66 -10.08 -1.11
CA ASN A 36 8.72 -10.00 -2.12
C ASN A 36 10.11 -10.03 -1.47
N PHE A 37 10.25 -10.63 -0.29
CA PHE A 37 11.45 -10.54 0.52
C PHE A 37 12.71 -11.12 -0.16
N GLN A 38 12.55 -12.02 -1.14
CA GLN A 38 13.70 -12.52 -1.91
C GLN A 38 14.42 -11.41 -2.68
N ASP A 39 13.69 -10.44 -3.25
CA ASP A 39 14.30 -9.28 -3.90
C ASP A 39 15.00 -8.37 -2.88
N PHE A 40 14.36 -8.16 -1.73
CA PHE A 40 14.95 -7.42 -0.61
C PHE A 40 16.26 -8.05 -0.13
N LYS A 41 16.25 -9.38 0.08
CA LYS A 41 17.42 -10.14 0.51
C LYS A 41 18.55 -10.09 -0.52
N LYS A 42 18.22 -10.18 -1.82
CA LYS A 42 19.21 -10.04 -2.89
C LYS A 42 19.91 -8.68 -2.83
N ARG A 43 19.14 -7.59 -2.73
CA ARG A 43 19.67 -6.22 -2.62
C ARG A 43 20.56 -6.04 -1.40
N ALA A 44 20.15 -6.57 -0.25
CA ALA A 44 20.99 -6.56 0.95
C ALA A 44 22.30 -7.34 0.74
N GLY A 45 22.23 -8.48 0.03
CA GLY A 45 23.38 -9.29 -0.34
C GLY A 45 24.37 -8.58 -1.26
N ASP A 46 23.90 -7.70 -2.15
CA ASP A 46 24.76 -6.86 -3.01
C ASP A 46 25.61 -5.88 -2.18
N TYR A 47 25.15 -5.52 -0.98
CA TYR A 47 25.91 -4.74 0.03
C TYR A 47 26.72 -5.63 1.00
N GLY A 48 26.66 -6.95 0.87
CA GLY A 48 27.36 -7.89 1.76
C GLY A 48 26.63 -8.19 3.08
N TYR A 49 25.34 -7.84 3.21
CA TYR A 49 24.55 -8.12 4.40
C TYR A 49 23.66 -9.35 4.23
N ASP A 50 23.51 -10.14 5.30
CA ASP A 50 22.45 -11.13 5.42
C ASP A 50 21.30 -10.57 6.27
N VAL A 51 20.10 -10.64 5.73
CA VAL A 51 18.89 -10.08 6.34
C VAL A 51 17.79 -11.13 6.41
N ASN A 52 16.87 -10.97 7.35
CA ASN A 52 15.72 -11.85 7.49
C ASN A 52 14.40 -11.07 7.60
N ALA A 53 13.31 -11.73 7.20
CA ALA A 53 12.00 -11.10 7.11
C ALA A 53 11.42 -10.77 8.50
N PHE A 54 11.78 -11.55 9.52
CA PHE A 54 11.31 -11.37 10.89
C PHE A 54 11.82 -10.05 11.48
N ASP A 55 13.12 -9.77 11.31
CA ASP A 55 13.72 -8.51 11.78
C ASP A 55 13.18 -7.32 11.00
N LEU A 56 13.01 -7.43 9.67
CA LEU A 56 12.35 -6.38 8.88
C LEU A 56 10.95 -6.04 9.44
N GLN A 57 10.15 -7.08 9.72
CA GLN A 57 8.83 -6.91 10.30
C GLN A 57 8.89 -6.26 11.69
N ARG A 58 9.75 -6.79 12.56
CA ARG A 58 9.96 -6.27 13.92
C ARG A 58 10.35 -4.79 13.90
N PHE A 59 11.32 -4.42 13.05
CA PHE A 59 11.78 -3.04 12.95
C PHE A 59 10.65 -2.12 12.48
N CYS A 60 9.93 -2.50 11.42
CA CYS A 60 8.83 -1.70 10.90
C CYS A 60 7.66 -1.53 11.87
N GLU A 61 7.26 -2.59 12.58
CA GLU A 61 6.07 -2.60 13.43
C GLU A 61 6.34 -2.08 14.84
N ARG A 62 7.58 -2.23 15.35
CA ARG A 62 7.88 -2.01 16.78
C ARG A 62 8.97 -1.00 17.04
N GLU A 63 10.02 -0.94 16.23
CA GLU A 63 11.18 -0.10 16.55
C GLU A 63 11.09 1.25 15.86
N TRP A 64 10.96 1.28 14.54
CA TRP A 64 10.88 2.53 13.77
C TRP A 64 9.72 3.45 14.17
N PRO A 65 8.52 2.95 14.56
CA PRO A 65 7.47 3.81 15.12
C PRO A 65 7.88 4.53 16.42
N THR A 66 8.79 3.94 17.21
CA THR A 66 9.25 4.52 18.48
C THR A 66 10.29 5.64 18.32
N PHE A 67 10.85 5.80 17.11
CA PHE A 67 11.74 6.91 16.78
C PHE A 67 11.02 8.27 16.73
N GLN A 68 9.67 8.30 16.83
CA GLN A 68 8.85 9.52 16.85
C GLN A 68 9.04 10.42 15.61
N VAL A 69 9.51 9.86 14.50
CA VAL A 69 9.73 10.56 13.23
C VAL A 69 8.55 10.47 12.26
N GLY A 70 7.43 9.89 12.71
CA GLY A 70 6.21 9.71 11.92
C GLY A 70 6.17 8.42 11.08
N TRP A 71 6.98 7.42 11.44
CA TRP A 71 6.95 6.12 10.78
C TRP A 71 5.71 5.30 11.18
N PRO A 72 4.87 4.85 10.22
CA PRO A 72 3.72 4.00 10.50
C PRO A 72 4.11 2.51 10.65
N ASP A 73 3.41 1.78 11.51
CA ASP A 73 3.58 0.32 11.72
C ASP A 73 3.40 -0.51 10.43
N ALA A 74 2.50 -0.07 9.55
CA ALA A 74 2.25 -0.65 8.24
C ALA A 74 3.36 -0.40 7.19
N GLY A 75 4.36 0.43 7.51
CA GLY A 75 5.38 0.93 6.59
C GLY A 75 4.90 2.08 5.71
N SER A 76 5.83 2.90 5.21
CA SER A 76 5.52 4.10 4.41
C SER A 76 6.15 4.07 3.01
N PHE A 77 5.34 4.44 2.01
CA PHE A 77 5.80 4.69 0.63
C PHE A 77 6.48 6.08 0.49
N ASP A 78 6.33 6.93 1.50
CA ASP A 78 6.93 8.26 1.48
C ASP A 78 8.42 8.18 1.78
N MET A 79 9.21 8.59 0.79
CA MET A 79 10.66 8.68 0.89
C MET A 79 11.11 9.58 2.04
N THR A 80 10.38 10.66 2.31
CA THR A 80 10.73 11.60 3.40
C THR A 80 10.67 10.90 4.75
N THR A 81 9.61 10.14 4.98
CA THR A 81 9.44 9.32 6.19
C THR A 81 10.55 8.28 6.33
N ALA A 82 10.93 7.60 5.24
CA ALA A 82 12.04 6.64 5.24
C ALA A 82 13.39 7.32 5.54
N TYR A 83 13.67 8.48 4.96
CA TYR A 83 14.90 9.23 5.24
C TYR A 83 15.00 9.74 6.68
N ARG A 84 13.87 10.04 7.33
CA ARG A 84 13.91 10.38 8.77
C ARG A 84 14.31 9.19 9.64
N VAL A 85 13.81 7.99 9.33
CA VAL A 85 14.25 6.75 10.00
C VAL A 85 15.72 6.48 9.71
N HIS A 86 16.14 6.64 8.45
CA HIS A 86 17.55 6.55 8.06
C HIS A 86 18.42 7.51 8.88
N HIS A 87 18.02 8.76 9.07
CA HIS A 87 18.79 9.71 9.88
C HIS A 87 18.99 9.24 11.32
N VAL A 88 17.93 8.71 11.97
CA VAL A 88 18.03 8.17 13.34
C VAL A 88 18.96 6.96 13.39
N ILE A 89 18.86 6.06 12.42
CA ILE A 89 19.69 4.84 12.35
C ILE A 89 21.19 5.16 12.20
N TYR A 90 21.52 6.22 11.45
CA TYR A 90 22.91 6.64 11.19
C TYR A 90 23.43 7.68 12.18
N ASP A 91 22.65 8.10 13.18
CA ASP A 91 23.05 9.11 14.18
C ASP A 91 24.04 8.53 15.22
N CYS A 92 24.43 9.36 16.20
CA CYS A 92 25.30 9.01 17.32
C CYS A 92 24.64 9.36 18.67
N PRO A 93 24.12 8.37 19.44
CA PRO A 93 24.11 6.93 19.16
C PRO A 93 23.05 6.55 18.12
N GLY A 94 23.41 5.62 17.22
CA GLY A 94 22.54 5.09 16.16
C GLY A 94 22.30 3.58 16.28
N HIS A 95 21.87 2.96 15.19
CA HIS A 95 21.44 1.56 15.12
C HIS A 95 22.11 0.79 13.97
N PRO A 96 23.41 0.42 14.09
CA PRO A 96 24.14 -0.23 12.99
C PRO A 96 23.52 -1.54 12.47
N ASP A 97 22.78 -2.25 13.33
CA ASP A 97 22.05 -3.48 13.00
C ASP A 97 20.85 -3.24 12.05
N GLN A 98 20.34 -2.01 11.99
CA GLN A 98 19.17 -1.64 11.18
C GLN A 98 19.54 -1.02 9.83
N ILE A 99 20.82 -0.65 9.66
CA ILE A 99 21.38 -0.09 8.41
C ILE A 99 20.97 -0.87 7.17
N PRO A 100 21.17 -2.20 7.06
CA PRO A 100 20.83 -2.93 5.83
C PRO A 100 19.34 -2.89 5.52
N TYR A 101 18.48 -2.79 6.53
CA TYR A 101 17.04 -2.79 6.35
C TYR A 101 16.53 -1.45 5.82
N ILE A 102 16.96 -0.34 6.41
CA ILE A 102 16.52 0.98 5.96
C ILE A 102 17.14 1.36 4.61
N GLN A 103 18.39 0.95 4.36
CA GLN A 103 19.07 1.18 3.09
C GLN A 103 18.31 0.52 1.94
N VAL A 104 18.03 -0.79 2.05
CA VAL A 104 17.28 -1.50 1.01
C VAL A 104 15.86 -0.98 0.89
N TRP A 105 15.22 -0.55 1.98
CA TRP A 105 13.89 0.07 1.91
C TRP A 105 13.91 1.33 1.03
N VAL A 106 14.88 2.22 1.25
CA VAL A 106 15.05 3.45 0.46
C VAL A 106 15.38 3.13 -1.00
N ASP A 107 16.23 2.14 -1.27
CA ASP A 107 16.58 1.72 -2.64
C ASP A 107 15.35 1.22 -3.40
N VAL A 108 14.54 0.38 -2.76
CA VAL A 108 13.31 -0.14 -3.38
C VAL A 108 12.31 1.01 -3.62
N LEU A 109 12.16 1.97 -2.70
CA LEU A 109 11.31 3.16 -2.92
C LEU A 109 11.83 4.05 -4.06
N SER A 110 13.16 4.10 -4.25
CA SER A 110 13.82 4.84 -5.33
C SER A 110 13.59 4.19 -6.69
N GLU A 111 13.88 2.90 -6.80
CA GLU A 111 13.81 2.15 -8.06
C GLU A 111 12.39 1.79 -8.48
N LYS A 112 11.47 1.61 -7.51
CA LYS A 112 10.07 1.23 -7.73
C LYS A 112 9.92 -0.03 -8.61
N PRO A 113 10.39 -1.20 -8.12
CA PRO A 113 10.32 -2.45 -8.87
C PRO A 113 8.87 -2.84 -9.21
N GLN A 114 8.70 -3.68 -10.23
CA GLN A 114 7.37 -4.03 -10.76
C GLN A 114 6.42 -4.59 -9.68
N TRP A 115 6.95 -5.38 -8.74
CA TRP A 115 6.16 -5.96 -7.66
C TRP A 115 5.56 -4.90 -6.71
N MET A 116 6.21 -3.74 -6.56
CA MET A 116 5.70 -2.65 -5.73
C MET A 116 4.42 -2.05 -6.32
N ARG A 117 4.30 -2.02 -7.66
CA ARG A 117 3.08 -1.53 -8.33
C ARG A 117 1.87 -2.42 -8.05
N ALA A 118 2.10 -3.72 -7.86
CA ALA A 118 1.03 -4.67 -7.53
C ALA A 118 0.51 -4.50 -6.09
N CYS A 119 1.28 -3.85 -5.23
CA CYS A 119 0.93 -3.60 -3.83
C CYS A 119 0.28 -2.25 -3.60
N LEU A 120 0.40 -1.32 -4.54
CA LEU A 120 -0.38 -0.10 -4.50
C LEU A 120 -1.85 -0.48 -4.64
N PRO A 121 -2.75 0.06 -3.79
CA PRO A 121 -4.17 -0.06 -4.06
C PRO A 121 -4.39 0.47 -5.48
N ARG A 122 -5.00 -0.34 -6.34
CA ARG A 122 -5.49 0.13 -7.64
C ARG A 122 -6.55 1.18 -7.33
N GLY A 123 -6.12 2.43 -7.15
CA GLY A 123 -7.00 3.57 -7.25
C GLY A 123 -7.78 3.41 -8.55
N LYS A 124 -9.10 3.56 -8.47
CA LYS A 124 -10.02 3.49 -9.60
C LYS A 124 -9.63 4.52 -10.69
N LEU A 125 -8.57 4.25 -11.46
CA LEU A 125 -8.19 4.96 -12.68
C LEU A 125 -9.06 4.42 -13.83
N GLY A 126 -10.36 4.51 -13.63
CA GLY A 126 -11.37 3.92 -14.50
C GLY A 126 -12.79 4.20 -14.06
N GLN A 127 -13.08 5.38 -13.51
CA GLN A 127 -14.44 5.96 -13.49
C GLN A 127 -14.40 7.42 -13.00
N ARG A 128 -13.87 8.33 -13.83
CA ARG A 128 -14.23 9.76 -13.76
C ARG A 128 -13.91 10.47 -15.08
N GLN A 129 -14.78 10.26 -16.07
CA GLN A 129 -15.22 11.28 -17.04
C GLN A 129 -16.19 10.61 -18.05
N THR A 130 -17.48 10.60 -17.72
CA THR A 130 -18.53 10.40 -18.73
C THR A 130 -19.78 11.23 -18.43
N ILE A 131 -19.63 12.37 -17.74
CA ILE A 131 -20.73 13.33 -17.59
C ILE A 131 -20.14 14.74 -17.59
N LEU A 132 -19.86 15.28 -18.77
CA LEU A 132 -20.20 16.66 -19.16
C LEU A 132 -19.72 16.84 -20.60
N LEU A 133 -20.60 16.55 -21.56
CA LEU A 133 -20.68 17.17 -22.90
C LEU A 133 -21.87 16.51 -23.62
N ALA A 134 -23.03 16.51 -22.97
CA ALA A 134 -24.30 16.36 -23.69
C ALA A 134 -24.63 17.73 -24.28
N GLY A 135 -24.05 18.01 -25.46
CA GLY A 135 -24.57 19.08 -26.31
C GLY A 135 -26.02 18.76 -26.69
N PRO A 136 -26.91 19.76 -26.82
CA PRO A 136 -28.30 19.51 -27.16
C PRO A 136 -28.40 18.95 -28.58
N GLN A 137 -28.74 17.66 -28.69
CA GLN A 137 -29.13 17.00 -29.94
C GLN A 137 -30.49 17.54 -30.40
N LYS A 138 -30.46 18.48 -31.34
CA LYS A 138 -31.65 18.95 -32.07
C LYS A 138 -32.16 17.82 -32.94
N ARG A 139 -33.21 17.12 -32.48
CA ARG A 139 -33.90 16.08 -33.25
C ARG A 139 -34.40 16.67 -34.57
N LYS A 140 -33.86 16.17 -35.69
CA LYS A 140 -34.42 16.33 -37.04
C LYS A 140 -35.69 15.47 -37.12
N GLY A 141 -36.83 16.10 -37.34
CA GLY A 141 -38.11 15.42 -37.56
C GLY A 141 -38.09 14.62 -38.86
N SER A 142 -38.52 13.36 -38.78
CA SER A 142 -38.81 12.53 -39.95
C SER A 142 -40.13 12.94 -40.61
N PRO A 143 -40.28 12.69 -41.93
CA PRO A 143 -41.46 13.08 -42.69
C PRO A 143 -42.57 12.04 -42.57
N GLY A 144 -43.82 12.51 -42.55
CA GLY A 144 -45.04 11.70 -42.61
C GLY A 144 -46.07 12.35 -43.55
N PRO A 145 -46.98 11.57 -44.16
CA PRO A 145 -47.30 11.72 -45.57
C PRO A 145 -48.52 12.61 -45.88
N SER A 146 -48.53 13.03 -47.16
CA SER A 146 -49.59 13.71 -47.89
C SER A 146 -50.94 12.97 -47.79
N GLY A 147 -51.99 13.72 -47.49
CA GLY A 147 -53.39 13.27 -47.49
C GLY A 147 -54.36 14.45 -47.54
N ARG A 148 -54.86 14.74 -48.74
CA ARG A 148 -55.81 15.79 -49.13
C ARG A 148 -57.23 15.48 -48.66
N ALA A 149 -57.97 16.46 -48.12
CA ALA A 149 -59.36 16.80 -48.50
C ALA A 149 -60.04 17.86 -47.58
N GLY A 150 -60.51 18.96 -48.20
CA GLY A 150 -61.90 19.44 -48.10
C GLY A 150 -62.37 20.28 -46.90
N ARG A 151 -62.62 21.59 -47.14
CA ARG A 151 -63.70 22.42 -46.55
C ARG A 151 -63.70 23.79 -47.28
N THR A 152 -64.57 24.11 -48.24
CA THR A 152 -65.97 24.62 -48.17
C THR A 152 -66.19 25.87 -47.32
N ASN A 153 -66.83 26.85 -47.99
CA ASN A 153 -67.44 28.12 -47.58
C ASN A 153 -66.50 29.27 -47.20
#